data_AF-A0A1C5Z9T9-F1
#
_entry.id   AF-A0A1C5Z9T9-F1
#
_cell.length_a   1.000
_cell.length_b   1.000
_cell.length_c   1.000
_cell.angle_alpha   90.00
_cell.angle_beta   90.00
_cell.angle_gamma   90.00
#
_symmetry.space_group_name_H-M   'P 1'
#
loop_
_entity.id
_entity.type
_entity.pdbx_description
1 polymer ?
#
loop_
_entity_poly.entity_id
_entity_poly.type
_entity_poly.pdbx_seq_one_letter_code
_entity_poly.pdbx_strand_id
1 'polypeptide(L)'
;MKHVLKKIINLSLMTMLLFSYSCASDEYIENAPTKVKEKTLMVKMSVNEANAVKIKKIGSSEISEKEAIALVRDRFMNKNKSLVVNSCKKVSLPGIQTRNSEEKTGYYVVEFGSEGNEGFSIVSADRRVEEVFAFSESGSLNDTVYNEGLKLFCNRLPHYIKNKINNFNTDSLYNAVVSRIPKSRINWIDDGCVHYYYAQYGFIPDPDFVYMGEETQGSESQHGIILTTKWSQTYPYNNKLPYVSNDKRAYVGCAIVAMLQIMAYHKVNYGTVTTSDWINFTQTSQCYDEELQDCILSIFNNIPNKDVTIGGTGISAEKIRDFLNNNGYVADLMDYDSNKMRYPAYVRGTDRIDGEGHAWVVDSEMISHYITYDKYEKDDGYDIWRIYVEKQENFGPLYVHCNWGWGGSSDGWYKNEVFSKSNAFDYSINLRLINVKPRN
;
A
#
# COMPACT_ATOMS: atom_id res chain seq x y z
N MET A 1 -31.41 -29.67 60.93
CA MET A 1 -32.87 -29.90 60.81
C MET A 1 -33.58 -28.55 60.64
N LYS A 2 -34.13 -28.33 59.43
CA LYS A 2 -35.19 -27.37 58.99
C LYS A 2 -34.94 -25.85 59.22
N HIS A 3 -34.51 -25.10 58.18
CA HIS A 3 -35.29 -24.28 57.21
C HIS A 3 -36.05 -23.07 57.81
N VAL A 4 -36.22 -21.86 57.23
CA VAL A 4 -35.60 -20.97 56.20
C VAL A 4 -36.48 -19.69 56.15
N LEU A 5 -35.88 -18.47 56.14
CA LEU A 5 -36.31 -17.13 55.61
C LEU A 5 -37.74 -16.57 55.89
N LYS A 6 -37.99 -15.27 56.16
CA LYS A 6 -37.50 -14.05 55.46
C LYS A 6 -37.67 -12.76 56.32
N LYS A 7 -36.78 -11.79 56.04
CA LYS A 7 -36.53 -10.46 56.63
C LYS A 7 -37.71 -9.46 56.60
N ILE A 8 -37.79 -8.59 57.62
CA ILE A 8 -38.32 -7.21 57.56
C ILE A 8 -37.54 -6.35 58.58
N ILE A 9 -37.20 -5.09 58.23
CA ILE A 9 -37.27 -3.84 59.04
C ILE A 9 -36.17 -2.80 58.66
N ASN A 10 -36.66 -1.68 58.09
CA ASN A 10 -36.36 -0.24 58.26
C ASN A 10 -34.93 0.34 58.23
N LEU A 11 -34.74 1.40 57.41
CA LEU A 11 -34.72 2.79 57.91
C LEU A 11 -34.90 3.86 56.79
N SER A 12 -35.88 4.76 57.01
CA SER A 12 -35.92 6.20 56.70
C SER A 12 -35.52 6.73 55.30
N LEU A 13 -36.53 6.95 54.45
CA LEU A 13 -36.43 7.65 53.16
C LEU A 13 -36.86 9.13 53.29
N MET A 14 -36.15 9.97 52.54
CA MET A 14 -36.20 11.42 52.50
C MET A 14 -37.54 11.97 51.95
N THR A 15 -38.09 12.94 52.68
CA THR A 15 -39.09 13.96 52.28
C THR A 15 -38.63 14.70 51.01
N MET A 16 -39.47 15.16 50.07
CA MET A 16 -40.66 16.00 50.29
C MET A 16 -41.55 16.08 49.01
N LEU A 17 -42.85 15.82 49.22
CA LEU A 17 -44.12 16.27 48.57
C LEU A 17 -44.25 16.39 47.04
N LEU A 18 -45.18 15.68 46.35
CA LEU A 18 -46.69 15.64 46.42
C LEU A 18 -47.36 16.98 46.03
N PHE A 19 -48.43 17.13 45.26
CA PHE A 19 -49.43 16.32 44.50
C PHE A 19 -50.09 17.35 43.53
N SER A 20 -50.66 17.01 42.36
CA SER A 20 -52.08 16.59 42.26
C SER A 20 -52.53 16.42 40.79
N TYR A 21 -53.29 15.33 40.52
CA TYR A 21 -54.51 15.14 39.69
C TYR A 21 -54.59 15.71 38.24
N SER A 22 -55.28 15.17 37.21
CA SER A 22 -56.31 14.12 37.05
C SER A 22 -56.65 13.96 35.54
N CYS A 23 -57.06 12.74 35.14
CA CYS A 23 -57.98 12.28 34.06
C CYS A 23 -58.05 12.88 32.63
N ALA A 24 -57.86 11.95 31.68
CA ALA A 24 -58.71 11.60 30.52
C ALA A 24 -58.99 12.60 29.36
N SER A 25 -58.54 12.14 28.18
CA SER A 25 -59.03 12.34 26.79
C SER A 25 -59.35 13.75 26.30
N ASP A 26 -58.55 14.23 25.35
CA ASP A 26 -59.01 14.54 23.98
C ASP A 26 -57.79 14.70 23.03
N GLU A 27 -57.93 14.18 21.81
CA GLU A 27 -56.90 14.17 20.76
C GLU A 27 -56.48 15.58 20.32
N TYR A 28 -55.18 15.86 20.37
CA TYR A 28 -54.54 16.87 19.52
C TYR A 28 -53.29 16.24 18.88
N ILE A 29 -53.36 16.09 17.56
CA ILE A 29 -52.25 15.67 16.70
C ILE A 29 -51.24 16.82 16.67
N GLU A 30 -50.09 16.64 17.32
CA GLU A 30 -48.94 17.53 17.17
C GLU A 30 -47.91 16.86 16.24
N ASN A 31 -47.68 17.49 15.09
CA ASN A 31 -46.88 16.99 13.99
C ASN A 31 -45.42 16.71 14.42
N ALA A 32 -44.98 15.47 14.22
CA ALA A 32 -43.56 15.11 14.27
C ALA A 32 -42.75 15.94 13.24
N PRO A 33 -41.50 16.33 13.53
CA PRO A 33 -40.68 17.05 12.58
C PRO A 33 -40.43 16.18 11.34
N THR A 34 -40.90 16.66 10.20
CA THR A 34 -40.61 16.10 8.87
C THR A 34 -39.10 15.98 8.67
N LYS A 35 -38.61 14.75 8.51
CA LYS A 35 -37.25 14.48 8.00
C LYS A 35 -37.11 15.17 6.64
N VAL A 36 -36.27 16.19 6.56
CA VAL A 36 -35.84 16.76 5.28
C VAL A 36 -35.03 15.68 4.55
N LYS A 37 -35.58 15.12 3.46
CA LYS A 37 -34.83 14.25 2.55
C LYS A 37 -33.81 15.12 1.80
N GLU A 38 -32.54 14.98 2.11
CA GLU A 38 -31.47 15.57 1.32
C GLU A 38 -31.40 14.90 -0.06
N LYS A 39 -31.53 15.70 -1.12
CA LYS A 39 -31.41 15.26 -2.52
C LYS A 39 -29.93 15.26 -2.93
N THR A 40 -29.38 14.09 -3.26
CA THR A 40 -27.95 13.92 -3.60
C THR A 40 -27.73 13.81 -5.11
N LEU A 41 -26.88 14.69 -5.68
CA LEU A 41 -26.46 14.65 -7.08
C LEU A 41 -25.25 13.71 -7.24
N MET A 42 -25.35 12.71 -8.10
CA MET A 42 -24.23 11.81 -8.42
C MET A 42 -23.57 12.22 -9.73
N VAL A 43 -22.33 12.71 -9.67
CA VAL A 43 -21.48 13.00 -10.83
C VAL A 43 -20.29 12.07 -10.80
N LYS A 44 -20.06 11.40 -11.92
CA LYS A 44 -19.02 10.38 -12.05
C LYS A 44 -17.72 11.05 -12.44
N MET A 45 -16.62 10.67 -11.78
CA MET A 45 -15.36 11.41 -11.85
C MET A 45 -14.20 10.43 -11.74
N SER A 46 -13.14 10.63 -12.52
CA SER A 46 -11.85 10.01 -12.20
C SER A 46 -11.28 10.60 -10.91
N VAL A 47 -10.30 9.92 -10.30
CA VAL A 47 -9.59 10.44 -9.10
C VAL A 47 -8.98 11.82 -9.38
N ASN A 48 -8.38 12.01 -10.56
CA ASN A 48 -7.81 13.30 -10.95
C ASN A 48 -8.88 14.39 -11.11
N GLU A 49 -10.04 14.06 -11.65
CA GLU A 49 -11.17 14.99 -11.75
C GLU A 49 -11.73 15.34 -10.37
N ALA A 50 -11.87 14.36 -9.47
CA ALA A 50 -12.30 14.58 -8.09
C ALA A 50 -11.35 15.53 -7.37
N ASN A 51 -10.04 15.32 -7.52
CA ASN A 51 -9.02 16.18 -6.95
C ASN A 51 -9.05 17.58 -7.57
N ALA A 52 -9.25 17.72 -8.87
CA ALA A 52 -9.38 19.02 -9.53
C ALA A 52 -10.58 19.84 -8.99
N VAL A 53 -11.72 19.19 -8.74
CA VAL A 53 -12.88 19.82 -8.09
C VAL A 53 -12.59 20.22 -6.66
N LYS A 54 -11.96 19.34 -5.85
CA LYS A 54 -11.54 19.67 -4.49
C LYS A 54 -10.64 20.91 -4.48
N ILE A 55 -9.62 20.95 -5.36
CA ILE A 55 -8.69 22.08 -5.48
C ILE A 55 -9.44 23.37 -5.81
N LYS A 56 -10.35 23.34 -6.79
CA LYS A 56 -11.14 24.53 -7.18
C LYS A 56 -12.10 24.99 -6.09
N LYS A 57 -12.69 24.07 -5.33
CA LYS A 57 -13.61 24.38 -4.24
C LYS A 57 -12.90 24.95 -3.01
N ILE A 58 -11.75 24.37 -2.64
CA ILE A 58 -10.95 24.78 -1.48
C ILE A 58 -10.14 26.04 -1.81
N GLY A 59 -9.75 26.21 -3.09
CA GLY A 59 -8.86 27.28 -3.53
C GLY A 59 -7.38 26.97 -3.28
N SER A 60 -7.04 25.74 -2.88
CA SER A 60 -5.67 25.32 -2.59
C SER A 60 -5.42 23.87 -3.02
N SER A 61 -4.17 23.60 -3.42
CA SER A 61 -3.69 22.25 -3.71
C SER A 61 -3.13 21.52 -2.49
N GLU A 62 -3.03 22.17 -1.34
CA GLU A 62 -2.43 21.62 -0.14
C GLU A 62 -3.31 20.54 0.51
N ILE A 63 -2.67 19.45 0.93
CA ILE A 63 -3.22 18.44 1.83
C ILE A 63 -2.78 18.80 3.24
N SER A 64 -3.72 18.94 4.18
CA SER A 64 -3.37 19.20 5.58
C SER A 64 -2.80 17.95 6.27
N GLU A 65 -2.08 18.14 7.38
CA GLU A 65 -1.54 17.03 8.19
C GLU A 65 -2.63 16.02 8.59
N LYS A 66 -3.80 16.51 9.00
CA LYS A 66 -4.95 15.68 9.38
C LYS A 66 -5.46 14.82 8.23
N GLU A 67 -5.51 15.38 7.02
CA GLU A 67 -5.92 14.65 5.83
C GLU A 67 -4.86 13.65 5.37
N ALA A 68 -3.57 14.01 5.47
CA ALA A 68 -2.47 13.09 5.20
C ALA A 68 -2.53 11.85 6.10
N ILE A 69 -2.75 12.04 7.41
CA ILE A 69 -2.93 10.94 8.37
C ILE A 69 -4.18 10.10 8.01
N ALA A 70 -5.29 10.75 7.63
CA ALA A 70 -6.50 10.05 7.21
C ALA A 70 -6.27 9.19 5.95
N LEU A 71 -5.56 9.69 4.95
CA LEU A 71 -5.22 8.93 3.74
C LEU A 71 -4.40 7.68 4.06
N VAL A 72 -3.42 7.78 4.96
CA VAL A 72 -2.62 6.64 5.41
C VAL A 72 -3.49 5.63 6.15
N ARG A 73 -4.35 6.09 7.06
CA ARG A 73 -5.27 5.23 7.80
C ARG A 73 -6.23 4.50 6.88
N ASP A 74 -6.85 5.24 5.97
CA ASP A 74 -7.85 4.72 5.07
C ASP A 74 -7.29 3.64 4.15
N ARG A 75 -6.04 3.80 3.71
CA ARG A 75 -5.38 2.87 2.82
C ARG A 75 -4.80 1.65 3.52
N PHE A 76 -4.08 1.83 4.62
CA PHE A 76 -3.26 0.77 5.20
C PHE A 76 -3.61 0.41 6.65
N MET A 77 -4.15 1.33 7.45
CA MET A 77 -4.39 1.08 8.88
C MET A 77 -5.82 0.69 9.24
N ASN A 78 -6.80 0.81 8.33
CA ASN A 78 -8.20 0.49 8.62
C ASN A 78 -8.41 -0.98 9.04
N LYS A 79 -7.48 -1.88 8.70
CA LYS A 79 -7.47 -3.28 9.15
C LYS A 79 -6.66 -3.51 10.45
N ASN A 80 -5.79 -2.57 10.84
CA ASN A 80 -4.85 -2.73 11.97
C ASN A 80 -5.02 -1.60 13.01
N LYS A 81 -6.01 -1.76 13.90
CA LYS A 81 -6.44 -0.73 14.89
C LYS A 81 -5.39 -0.41 15.98
N SER A 82 -4.28 -1.15 16.05
CA SER A 82 -3.25 -1.00 17.08
C SER A 82 -2.19 0.07 16.78
N LEU A 83 -2.12 0.57 15.54
CA LEU A 83 -1.12 1.56 15.14
C LEU A 83 -1.49 2.97 15.60
N VAL A 84 -0.66 3.55 16.48
CA VAL A 84 -0.82 4.91 16.98
C VAL A 84 0.12 5.84 16.22
N VAL A 85 -0.40 6.95 15.71
CA VAL A 85 0.41 7.97 15.03
C VAL A 85 1.20 8.76 16.07
N ASN A 86 2.53 8.76 15.92
CA ASN A 86 3.47 9.41 16.82
C ASN A 86 3.85 10.80 16.32
N SER A 87 4.07 10.95 15.01
CA SER A 87 4.41 12.24 14.42
C SER A 87 3.99 12.32 12.94
N CYS A 88 3.84 13.54 12.42
CA CYS A 88 3.62 13.78 11.00
C CYS A 88 4.42 15.03 10.59
N LYS A 89 5.45 14.86 9.76
CA LYS A 89 6.40 15.91 9.40
C LYS A 89 6.34 16.20 7.91
N LYS A 90 6.13 17.47 7.53
CA LYS A 90 6.15 17.91 6.13
C LYS A 90 7.59 18.03 5.63
N VAL A 91 7.88 17.40 4.50
CA VAL A 91 9.14 17.52 3.75
C VAL A 91 8.86 18.27 2.46
N SER A 92 9.52 19.42 2.28
CA SER A 92 9.37 20.26 1.08
C SER A 92 10.20 19.73 -0.08
N LEU A 93 9.66 19.75 -1.29
CA LEU A 93 10.42 19.40 -2.49
C LEU A 93 11.32 20.57 -2.95
N PRO A 94 12.58 20.31 -3.33
CA PRO A 94 13.46 21.36 -3.84
C PRO A 94 13.03 21.81 -5.25
N GLY A 95 12.95 23.11 -5.49
CA GLY A 95 12.91 23.70 -6.84
C GLY A 95 11.57 23.62 -7.60
N ILE A 96 10.43 23.48 -6.93
CA ILE A 96 9.11 23.69 -7.57
C ILE A 96 8.66 25.12 -7.26
N GLN A 97 8.68 26.00 -8.26
CA GLN A 97 7.95 27.26 -8.17
C GLN A 97 6.49 26.98 -8.53
N THR A 98 5.62 26.93 -7.54
CA THR A 98 4.17 27.04 -7.72
C THR A 98 3.83 28.49 -8.06
N ARG A 99 2.75 28.74 -8.84
CA ARG A 99 2.32 30.11 -9.21
C ARG A 99 1.96 30.98 -7.98
N ASN A 100 1.89 30.38 -6.79
CA ASN A 100 1.81 31.03 -5.48
C ASN A 100 3.05 30.65 -4.66
N SER A 101 3.90 31.61 -4.33
CA SER A 101 5.19 31.42 -3.65
C SER A 101 5.12 30.84 -2.22
N GLU A 102 3.92 30.71 -1.66
CA GLU A 102 3.68 30.21 -0.29
C GLU A 102 3.29 28.72 -0.23
N GLU A 103 2.75 28.14 -1.31
CA GLU A 103 2.38 26.70 -1.36
C GLU A 103 3.61 25.86 -1.74
N LYS A 104 4.47 25.55 -0.76
CA LYS A 104 5.58 24.61 -0.96
C LYS A 104 5.04 23.19 -1.09
N THR A 105 5.04 22.67 -2.31
CA THR A 105 4.78 21.25 -2.62
C THR A 105 5.74 20.35 -1.86
N GLY A 106 5.22 19.23 -1.36
CA GLY A 106 5.94 18.33 -0.47
C GLY A 106 5.29 16.96 -0.36
N TYR A 107 5.78 16.20 0.60
CA TYR A 107 5.13 15.01 1.15
C TYR A 107 5.21 15.06 2.67
N TYR A 108 4.35 14.33 3.35
CA TYR A 108 4.44 14.07 4.78
C TYR A 108 5.12 12.73 5.03
N VAL A 109 5.90 12.68 6.09
CA VAL A 109 6.35 11.44 6.73
C VAL A 109 5.51 11.27 7.98
N VAL A 110 4.67 10.24 8.00
CA VAL A 110 3.84 9.87 9.14
C VAL A 110 4.54 8.74 9.87
N GLU A 111 5.03 9.01 11.08
CA GLU A 111 5.63 8.02 11.97
C GLU A 111 4.54 7.47 12.90
N PHE A 112 4.51 6.16 13.08
CA PHE A 112 3.54 5.49 13.94
C PHE A 112 4.18 4.30 14.64
N GLY A 113 3.52 3.75 15.64
CA GLY A 113 4.03 2.57 16.32
C GLY A 113 2.97 1.79 17.08
N SER A 114 3.40 0.62 17.54
CA SER A 114 2.73 -0.23 18.52
C SER A 114 3.79 -0.73 19.49
N GLU A 115 3.43 -1.23 20.67
CA GLU A 115 4.36 -1.65 21.74
C GLU A 115 5.68 -2.30 21.24
N GLY A 116 6.75 -1.51 21.16
CA GLY A 116 8.11 -1.94 20.78
C GLY A 116 8.48 -1.86 19.29
N ASN A 117 7.56 -1.52 18.39
CA ASN A 117 7.83 -1.38 16.95
C ASN A 117 7.40 0.00 16.44
N GLU A 118 8.34 0.71 15.81
CA GLU A 118 8.09 1.94 15.06
C GLU A 118 7.97 1.62 13.58
N GLY A 119 7.06 2.30 12.88
CA GLY A 119 6.86 2.23 11.45
C GLY A 119 6.63 3.62 10.87
N PHE A 120 6.54 3.69 9.54
CA PHE A 120 6.37 4.95 8.85
C PHE A 120 5.52 4.81 7.58
N SER A 121 4.98 5.94 7.13
CA SER A 121 4.39 6.08 5.82
C SER A 121 4.82 7.39 5.19
N ILE A 122 4.96 7.39 3.86
CA ILE A 122 5.19 8.60 3.09
C ILE A 122 3.93 8.87 2.27
N VAL A 123 3.35 10.06 2.40
CA VAL A 123 2.08 10.44 1.78
C VAL A 123 2.15 11.85 1.21
N SER A 124 1.43 12.12 0.13
CA SER A 124 1.48 13.43 -0.52
C SER A 124 1.05 14.59 0.37
N ALA A 125 1.67 15.76 0.17
CA ALA A 125 1.19 17.04 0.71
C ALA A 125 0.43 17.87 -0.35
N ASP A 126 0.16 17.29 -1.53
CA ASP A 126 -0.42 17.97 -2.69
C ASP A 126 -1.53 17.13 -3.34
N ARG A 127 -2.74 17.70 -3.43
CA ARG A 127 -3.96 17.04 -3.95
C ARG A 127 -3.88 16.65 -5.41
N ARG A 128 -2.99 17.28 -6.18
CA ARG A 128 -2.73 16.87 -7.58
C ARG A 128 -2.13 15.45 -7.64
N VAL A 129 -1.58 14.98 -6.53
CA VAL A 129 -1.03 13.63 -6.35
C VAL A 129 -1.52 13.07 -5.01
N GLU A 130 -2.83 12.99 -4.77
CA GLU A 130 -3.42 12.49 -3.51
C GLU A 130 -3.18 10.97 -3.33
N GLU A 131 -1.94 10.58 -3.02
CA GLU A 131 -1.46 9.20 -2.94
C GLU A 131 -0.64 8.95 -1.67
N VAL A 132 -0.71 7.72 -1.14
CA VAL A 132 0.27 7.18 -0.20
C VAL A 132 1.36 6.49 -1.01
N PHE A 133 2.63 6.87 -0.82
CA PHE A 133 3.75 6.37 -1.60
C PHE A 133 4.43 5.15 -0.98
N ALA A 134 4.50 5.12 0.35
CA ALA A 134 5.10 4.01 1.08
C ALA A 134 4.36 3.76 2.40
N PHE A 135 4.34 2.52 2.86
CA PHE A 135 3.84 2.12 4.17
C PHE A 135 4.66 0.94 4.69
N SER A 136 5.27 1.12 5.86
CA SER A 136 6.03 0.09 6.57
C SER A 136 5.59 0.03 8.02
N GLU A 137 5.27 -1.18 8.50
CA GLU A 137 4.89 -1.40 9.91
C GLU A 137 6.10 -1.43 10.86
N SER A 138 7.31 -1.51 10.31
CA SER A 138 8.57 -1.56 11.07
C SER A 138 9.65 -0.68 10.44
N GLY A 139 10.58 -0.14 11.23
CA GLY A 139 11.70 0.66 10.78
C GLY A 139 11.39 2.14 10.61
N SER A 140 12.34 2.88 10.05
CA SER A 140 12.24 4.33 9.92
C SER A 140 12.98 4.84 8.68
N LEU A 141 12.75 6.09 8.27
CA LEU A 141 13.53 6.69 7.19
C LEU A 141 15.00 6.93 7.55
N ASN A 142 15.39 6.86 8.83
CA ASN A 142 16.81 6.85 9.21
C ASN A 142 17.52 5.58 8.73
N ASP A 143 16.76 4.53 8.39
CA ASP A 143 17.31 3.30 7.83
C ASP A 143 17.98 3.53 6.47
N THR A 144 17.68 4.63 5.77
CA THR A 144 18.32 5.01 4.51
C THR A 144 19.86 5.14 4.60
N VAL A 145 20.42 5.23 5.80
CA VAL A 145 21.87 5.23 6.04
C VAL A 145 22.53 3.88 5.72
N TYR A 146 21.80 2.78 5.86
CA TYR A 146 22.31 1.43 5.59
C TYR A 146 21.44 0.64 4.58
N ASN A 147 20.17 1.01 4.44
CA ASN A 147 19.24 0.48 3.46
C ASN A 147 19.25 1.34 2.20
N GLU A 148 20.22 1.07 1.34
CA GLU A 148 20.42 1.75 0.06
C GLU A 148 19.21 1.58 -0.90
N GLY A 149 18.42 0.51 -0.76
CA GLY A 149 17.18 0.32 -1.52
C GLY A 149 16.07 1.30 -1.12
N LEU A 150 15.89 1.50 0.18
CA LEU A 150 14.98 2.52 0.70
C LEU A 150 15.46 3.93 0.32
N LYS A 151 16.77 4.20 0.44
CA LYS A 151 17.38 5.47 0.02
C LYS A 151 17.12 5.74 -1.47
N LEU A 152 17.27 4.74 -2.33
CA LEU A 152 16.95 4.84 -3.76
C LEU A 152 15.48 5.24 -3.98
N PHE A 153 14.53 4.62 -3.26
CA PHE A 153 13.11 4.99 -3.33
C PHE A 153 12.90 6.45 -2.92
N CYS A 154 13.46 6.86 -1.77
CA CYS A 154 13.35 8.22 -1.25
C CYS A 154 13.97 9.26 -2.21
N ASN A 155 15.09 8.95 -2.86
CA ASN A 155 15.74 9.84 -3.83
C ASN A 155 14.91 10.01 -5.11
N ARG A 156 14.18 8.97 -5.53
CA ARG A 156 13.34 9.02 -6.74
C ARG A 156 11.98 9.67 -6.51
N LEU A 157 11.44 9.57 -5.30
CA LEU A 157 10.09 10.05 -4.97
C LEU A 157 9.86 11.54 -5.32
N PRO A 158 10.76 12.50 -5.00
CA PRO A 158 10.62 13.90 -5.42
C PRO A 158 10.39 14.09 -6.93
N HIS A 159 11.08 13.31 -7.76
CA HIS A 159 10.95 13.39 -9.22
C HIS A 159 9.61 12.83 -9.69
N TYR A 160 9.17 11.71 -9.13
CA TYR A 160 7.84 11.14 -9.39
C TYR A 160 6.73 12.15 -9.09
N ILE A 161 6.76 12.77 -7.90
CA ILE A 161 5.76 13.78 -7.49
C ILE A 161 5.78 14.98 -8.44
N LYS A 162 6.97 15.53 -8.74
CA LYS A 162 7.14 16.65 -9.69
C LYS A 162 6.53 16.35 -11.05
N ASN A 163 6.82 15.16 -11.60
CA ASN A 163 6.33 14.78 -12.91
C ASN A 163 4.80 14.67 -12.93
N LYS A 164 4.20 14.03 -11.90
CA LYS A 164 2.74 13.95 -11.77
C LYS A 164 2.09 15.33 -11.67
N ILE A 165 2.66 16.23 -10.87
CA ILE A 165 2.17 17.60 -10.72
C ILE A 165 2.24 18.38 -12.03
N ASN A 166 3.37 18.32 -12.74
CA ASN A 166 3.57 19.04 -14.00
C ASN A 166 2.57 18.60 -15.08
N ASN A 167 2.13 17.34 -15.04
CA ASN A 167 1.15 16.80 -15.97
C ASN A 167 -0.31 16.96 -15.49
N PHE A 168 -0.55 17.56 -14.32
CA PHE A 168 -1.89 17.73 -13.77
C PHE A 168 -2.50 19.09 -14.18
N ASN A 169 -3.46 19.07 -15.11
CA ASN A 169 -4.17 20.28 -15.53
C ASN A 169 -5.50 20.43 -14.78
N THR A 170 -5.47 21.16 -13.66
CA THR A 170 -6.65 21.40 -12.80
C THR A 170 -7.82 22.02 -13.57
N ASP A 171 -7.57 23.00 -14.43
CA ASP A 171 -8.65 23.72 -15.15
C ASP A 171 -9.35 22.81 -16.15
N SER A 172 -8.57 22.07 -16.94
CA SER A 172 -9.11 21.13 -17.92
C SER A 172 -9.95 20.04 -17.26
N LEU A 173 -9.43 19.44 -16.18
CA LEU A 173 -10.12 18.39 -15.42
C LEU A 173 -11.39 18.91 -14.75
N TYR A 174 -11.33 20.09 -14.12
CA TYR A 174 -12.48 20.73 -13.50
C TYR A 174 -13.58 21.06 -14.53
N ASN A 175 -13.21 21.69 -15.65
CA ASN A 175 -14.17 22.07 -16.69
C ASN A 175 -14.84 20.85 -17.31
N ALA A 176 -14.13 19.73 -17.46
CA ALA A 176 -14.71 18.46 -17.89
C ALA A 176 -15.81 17.98 -16.92
N VAL A 177 -15.64 18.14 -15.61
CA VAL A 177 -16.67 17.82 -14.61
C VAL A 177 -17.84 18.79 -14.70
N VAL A 178 -17.57 20.10 -14.70
CA VAL A 178 -18.62 21.13 -14.74
C VAL A 178 -19.51 20.97 -15.97
N SER A 179 -18.94 20.58 -17.12
CA SER A 179 -19.71 20.31 -18.34
C SER A 179 -20.70 19.12 -18.22
N ARG A 180 -20.48 18.20 -17.26
CA ARG A 180 -21.33 17.04 -17.00
C ARG A 180 -22.46 17.33 -16.00
N ILE A 181 -22.30 18.33 -15.11
CA ILE A 181 -23.27 18.68 -14.06
C ILE A 181 -24.67 19.03 -14.60
N PRO A 182 -24.84 19.78 -15.71
CA PRO A 182 -26.17 20.06 -16.26
C PRO A 182 -26.87 18.82 -16.83
N LYS A 183 -26.10 17.84 -17.34
CA LYS A 183 -26.63 16.62 -17.95
C LYS A 183 -27.19 15.64 -16.92
N SER A 184 -26.68 15.66 -15.67
CA SER A 184 -27.15 14.79 -14.57
C SER A 184 -28.42 15.29 -13.86
N ARG A 185 -29.07 16.34 -14.38
CA ARG A 185 -30.29 16.94 -13.80
C ARG A 185 -31.59 16.59 -14.54
N ILE A 186 -31.52 15.81 -15.62
CA ILE A 186 -32.69 15.44 -16.43
C ILE A 186 -33.46 14.31 -15.71
N ASN A 187 -34.73 14.57 -15.34
CA ASN A 187 -35.75 13.63 -14.84
C ASN A 187 -35.59 13.08 -13.39
N TRP A 188 -35.66 13.94 -12.38
CA TRP A 188 -35.68 13.52 -10.97
C TRP A 188 -37.10 13.16 -10.47
N ILE A 189 -37.31 11.92 -10.00
CA ILE A 189 -38.51 11.46 -9.27
C ILE A 189 -38.08 10.78 -7.95
N ASP A 190 -38.92 10.84 -6.90
CA ASP A 190 -38.65 10.48 -5.50
C ASP A 190 -39.53 9.31 -5.01
N ASP A 191 -38.98 8.10 -4.87
CA ASP A 191 -39.39 7.04 -3.93
C ASP A 191 -38.58 5.72 -4.11
N GLY A 192 -38.51 4.89 -3.06
CA GLY A 192 -37.92 3.54 -3.10
C GLY A 192 -39.03 2.48 -3.25
N CYS A 193 -38.77 1.23 -3.66
CA CYS A 193 -37.67 0.34 -3.26
C CYS A 193 -36.68 0.04 -4.40
N VAL A 194 -35.39 -0.07 -4.08
CA VAL A 194 -34.32 -0.23 -5.09
C VAL A 194 -33.85 -1.68 -5.17
N HIS A 195 -33.92 -2.25 -6.37
CA HIS A 195 -33.38 -3.56 -6.69
C HIS A 195 -32.13 -3.44 -7.58
N TYR A 196 -31.08 -4.21 -7.25
CA TYR A 196 -29.78 -4.18 -7.95
C TYR A 196 -29.58 -5.47 -8.76
N TYR A 197 -29.23 -5.33 -10.03
CA TYR A 197 -28.87 -6.44 -10.91
C TYR A 197 -27.54 -6.16 -11.61
N TYR A 198 -26.56 -7.05 -11.48
CA TYR A 198 -25.24 -6.94 -12.09
C TYR A 198 -25.14 -7.92 -13.26
N ALA A 199 -24.85 -7.39 -14.46
CA ALA A 199 -24.81 -8.13 -15.71
C ALA A 199 -23.45 -7.99 -16.41
N GLN A 200 -23.03 -9.03 -17.13
CA GLN A 200 -21.77 -9.07 -17.85
C GLN A 200 -21.77 -8.18 -19.10
N TYR A 201 -20.57 -7.86 -19.59
CA TYR A 201 -20.37 -7.10 -20.83
C TYR A 201 -21.16 -7.69 -22.01
N GLY A 202 -21.82 -6.83 -22.77
CA GLY A 202 -22.66 -7.22 -23.91
C GLY A 202 -24.11 -7.55 -23.57
N PHE A 203 -24.50 -7.52 -22.28
CA PHE A 203 -25.91 -7.52 -21.88
C PHE A 203 -26.59 -6.24 -22.34
N ILE A 204 -27.71 -6.37 -23.05
CA ILE A 204 -28.53 -5.24 -23.50
C ILE A 204 -29.82 -5.26 -22.67
N PRO A 205 -30.03 -4.29 -21.76
CA PRO A 205 -31.27 -4.16 -21.01
C PRO A 205 -32.47 -3.94 -21.93
N ASP A 206 -33.66 -4.28 -21.44
CA ASP A 206 -34.90 -4.04 -22.18
C ASP A 206 -35.09 -2.54 -22.53
N PRO A 207 -35.76 -2.21 -23.65
CA PRO A 207 -35.84 -0.84 -24.17
C PRO A 207 -36.51 0.19 -23.25
N ASP A 208 -37.24 -0.27 -22.24
CA ASP A 208 -37.91 0.55 -21.23
C ASP A 208 -37.00 0.96 -20.06
N PHE A 209 -35.76 0.45 -20.02
CA PHE A 209 -34.72 0.94 -19.13
C PHE A 209 -34.03 2.19 -19.70
N VAL A 210 -33.94 3.24 -18.87
CA VAL A 210 -33.27 4.50 -19.22
C VAL A 210 -31.78 4.41 -18.89
N TYR A 211 -30.93 4.77 -19.85
CA TYR A 211 -29.49 4.84 -19.62
C TYR A 211 -29.14 6.05 -18.73
N MET A 212 -28.45 5.78 -17.62
CA MET A 212 -28.12 6.74 -16.56
C MET A 212 -26.61 7.10 -16.52
N GLY A 213 -25.79 6.58 -17.44
CA GLY A 213 -24.35 6.81 -17.49
C GLY A 213 -23.50 5.72 -16.81
N GLU A 214 -22.18 5.90 -16.68
CA GLU A 214 -21.18 4.84 -16.34
C GLU A 214 -20.66 4.78 -14.88
N GLU A 215 -21.08 3.88 -13.98
CA GLU A 215 -20.67 3.89 -12.55
C GLU A 215 -19.39 3.09 -12.31
N THR A 216 -18.42 3.64 -11.58
CA THR A 216 -17.18 2.93 -11.23
C THR A 216 -17.20 2.46 -9.78
N GLN A 217 -17.05 1.16 -9.55
CA GLN A 217 -16.91 0.55 -8.24
C GLN A 217 -15.47 0.04 -8.06
N GLY A 218 -14.89 0.22 -6.88
CA GLY A 218 -13.52 -0.21 -6.56
C GLY A 218 -13.47 -1.41 -5.63
N SER A 219 -12.55 -2.34 -5.90
CA SER A 219 -12.13 -3.44 -5.04
C SER A 219 -10.59 -3.45 -4.98
N GLU A 220 -9.99 -4.19 -4.05
CA GLU A 220 -8.53 -4.31 -3.97
C GLU A 220 -8.14 -5.78 -4.07
N SER A 221 -7.29 -6.09 -5.05
CA SER A 221 -6.65 -7.40 -5.15
C SER A 221 -5.26 -7.29 -4.55
N GLN A 222 -5.07 -7.93 -3.40
CA GLN A 222 -3.77 -8.09 -2.76
C GLN A 222 -3.38 -9.56 -2.85
N HIS A 223 -2.23 -9.86 -3.44
CA HIS A 223 -1.61 -11.16 -3.25
C HIS A 223 -1.00 -11.21 -1.83
N GLY A 224 -1.18 -12.30 -1.10
CA GLY A 224 -0.57 -12.45 0.22
C GLY A 224 0.95 -12.23 0.15
N ILE A 225 1.56 -11.67 1.20
CA ILE A 225 3.02 -11.54 1.29
C ILE A 225 3.62 -12.95 1.22
N ILE A 226 4.47 -13.20 0.23
CA ILE A 226 4.95 -14.56 -0.09
C ILE A 226 6.10 -14.98 0.81
N LEU A 227 7.04 -14.08 1.12
CA LEU A 227 8.13 -14.43 2.02
C LEU A 227 7.69 -14.29 3.47
N THR A 228 8.04 -15.30 4.27
CA THR A 228 7.95 -15.24 5.73
C THR A 228 9.25 -14.79 6.37
N THR A 229 10.38 -14.97 5.66
CA THR A 229 11.72 -14.64 6.14
C THR A 229 11.94 -13.13 6.21
N LYS A 230 12.69 -12.71 7.22
CA LYS A 230 13.13 -11.33 7.46
C LYS A 230 14.63 -11.34 7.72
N TRP A 231 15.40 -11.97 6.84
CA TRP A 231 16.84 -12.21 7.08
C TRP A 231 17.66 -10.93 6.92
N SER A 232 18.86 -10.91 7.52
CA SER A 232 19.74 -9.74 7.56
C SER A 232 21.12 -10.06 7.00
N GLN A 233 21.92 -9.03 6.78
CA GLN A 233 23.31 -9.13 6.32
C GLN A 233 24.33 -9.22 7.46
N THR A 234 23.88 -9.02 8.70
CA THR A 234 24.69 -8.98 9.92
C THR A 234 24.34 -10.14 10.83
N TYR A 235 24.69 -10.07 12.12
CA TYR A 235 24.39 -11.09 13.11
C TYR A 235 22.91 -11.51 13.07
N PRO A 236 22.61 -12.83 13.17
CA PRO A 236 23.54 -13.96 13.27
C PRO A 236 24.08 -14.45 11.91
N TYR A 237 23.53 -13.97 10.80
CA TYR A 237 23.73 -14.50 9.46
C TYR A 237 25.19 -14.46 8.97
N ASN A 238 25.99 -13.51 9.45
CA ASN A 238 27.40 -13.38 9.07
C ASN A 238 28.40 -13.99 10.08
N ASN A 239 27.95 -14.74 11.09
CA ASN A 239 28.80 -15.24 12.17
C ASN A 239 30.00 -16.08 11.70
N LYS A 240 29.81 -16.85 10.63
CA LYS A 240 30.84 -17.75 10.06
C LYS A 240 31.64 -17.11 8.93
N LEU A 241 31.34 -15.87 8.53
CA LEU A 241 32.07 -15.16 7.47
C LEU A 241 33.46 -14.70 7.92
N PRO A 242 34.41 -14.41 7.02
CA PRO A 242 35.74 -13.94 7.40
C PRO A 242 35.69 -12.59 8.13
N TYR A 243 36.71 -12.33 8.97
CA TYR A 243 36.93 -10.99 9.52
C TYR A 243 37.46 -10.05 8.44
N VAL A 244 36.91 -8.83 8.39
CA VAL A 244 37.37 -7.72 7.53
C VAL A 244 38.10 -6.64 8.33
N SER A 245 38.00 -6.70 9.65
CA SER A 245 38.84 -5.98 10.62
C SER A 245 38.87 -6.75 11.95
N ASN A 246 39.66 -6.30 12.93
CA ASN A 246 39.88 -7.02 14.19
C ASN A 246 38.60 -7.49 14.90
N ASP A 247 37.53 -6.67 14.85
CA ASP A 247 36.28 -6.95 15.56
C ASP A 247 35.05 -7.03 14.63
N LYS A 248 35.26 -7.06 13.31
CA LYS A 248 34.15 -7.03 12.33
C LYS A 248 34.24 -8.17 11.32
N ARG A 249 33.18 -8.97 11.30
CA ARG A 249 32.90 -9.96 10.25
C ARG A 249 32.46 -9.25 8.97
N ALA A 250 32.79 -9.81 7.81
CA ALA A 250 32.22 -9.38 6.53
C ALA A 250 30.68 -9.38 6.61
N TYR A 251 30.03 -8.49 5.88
CA TYR A 251 28.58 -8.60 5.68
C TYR A 251 28.30 -9.77 4.75
N VAL A 252 27.13 -10.41 4.89
CA VAL A 252 26.65 -11.39 3.90
C VAL A 252 26.52 -10.74 2.52
N GLY A 253 26.09 -9.48 2.48
CA GLY A 253 25.83 -8.72 1.26
C GLY A 253 24.37 -8.86 0.82
N CYS A 254 23.75 -7.72 0.46
CA CYS A 254 22.33 -7.62 0.12
C CYS A 254 21.95 -8.56 -1.03
N ALA A 255 22.85 -8.72 -2.00
CA ALA A 255 22.69 -9.62 -3.13
C ALA A 255 22.58 -11.09 -2.71
N ILE A 256 23.40 -11.55 -1.75
CA ILE A 256 23.30 -12.92 -1.23
C ILE A 256 22.03 -13.06 -0.39
N VAL A 257 21.72 -12.12 0.50
CA VAL A 257 20.51 -12.22 1.36
C VAL A 257 19.24 -12.27 0.52
N ALA A 258 19.09 -11.42 -0.50
CA ALA A 258 17.93 -11.44 -1.39
C ALA A 258 17.81 -12.77 -2.15
N MET A 259 18.91 -13.27 -2.71
CA MET A 259 18.95 -14.57 -3.39
C MET A 259 18.61 -15.72 -2.42
N LEU A 260 19.17 -15.70 -1.23
CA LEU A 260 19.03 -16.75 -0.22
C LEU A 260 17.59 -16.86 0.31
N GLN A 261 16.89 -15.73 0.50
CA GLN A 261 15.46 -15.75 0.86
C GLN A 261 14.59 -16.38 -0.24
N ILE A 262 14.91 -16.12 -1.52
CA ILE A 262 14.23 -16.76 -2.67
C ILE A 262 14.56 -18.26 -2.73
N MET A 263 15.80 -18.66 -2.46
CA MET A 263 16.18 -20.07 -2.37
C MET A 263 15.39 -20.78 -1.28
N ALA A 264 15.26 -20.17 -0.10
CA ALA A 264 14.51 -20.70 1.04
C ALA A 264 12.99 -20.76 0.79
N TYR A 265 12.45 -19.87 -0.04
CA TYR A 265 11.07 -19.96 -0.51
C TYR A 265 10.84 -21.22 -1.35
N HIS A 266 11.71 -21.44 -2.35
CA HIS A 266 11.60 -22.57 -3.27
C HIS A 266 12.08 -23.92 -2.72
N LYS A 267 12.95 -23.91 -1.71
CA LYS A 267 13.42 -25.10 -0.97
C LYS A 267 14.12 -26.16 -1.82
N VAL A 268 14.83 -25.73 -2.87
CA VAL A 268 15.68 -26.62 -3.69
C VAL A 268 16.94 -26.96 -2.90
N ASN A 269 17.34 -28.23 -2.90
CA ASN A 269 18.54 -28.68 -2.20
C ASN A 269 19.79 -27.92 -2.68
N TYR A 270 20.68 -27.57 -1.75
CA TYR A 270 21.96 -26.90 -2.05
C TYR A 270 23.07 -27.47 -1.17
N GLY A 271 24.07 -28.12 -1.79
CA GLY A 271 25.14 -28.78 -1.05
C GLY A 271 24.56 -29.83 -0.10
N THR A 272 24.79 -29.64 1.20
CA THR A 272 24.23 -30.50 2.28
C THR A 272 22.86 -30.05 2.76
N VAL A 273 22.39 -28.85 2.39
CA VAL A 273 21.09 -28.30 2.81
C VAL A 273 19.98 -28.95 2.00
N THR A 274 19.07 -29.61 2.69
CA THR A 274 17.93 -30.33 2.14
C THR A 274 16.65 -29.48 2.20
N THR A 275 15.59 -29.93 1.51
CA THR A 275 14.24 -29.35 1.63
C THR A 275 13.76 -29.31 3.09
N SER A 276 14.07 -30.32 3.92
CA SER A 276 13.71 -30.33 5.33
C SER A 276 14.40 -29.22 6.12
N ASP A 277 15.67 -28.96 5.82
CA ASP A 277 16.44 -27.90 6.46
C ASP A 277 15.89 -26.53 6.06
N TRP A 278 15.53 -26.34 4.79
CA TRP A 278 14.84 -25.12 4.37
C TRP A 278 13.49 -24.92 5.04
N ILE A 279 12.72 -25.99 5.28
CA ILE A 279 11.48 -25.92 6.06
C ILE A 279 11.79 -25.44 7.48
N ASN A 280 12.84 -25.98 8.12
CA ASN A 280 13.27 -25.58 9.46
C ASN A 280 13.72 -24.12 9.51
N PHE A 281 14.55 -23.68 8.57
CA PHE A 281 15.04 -22.30 8.51
C PHE A 281 13.92 -21.27 8.31
N THR A 282 12.80 -21.67 7.71
CA THR A 282 11.67 -20.79 7.39
C THR A 282 10.47 -20.93 8.34
N GLN A 283 10.62 -21.68 9.45
CA GLN A 283 9.56 -21.83 10.47
C GLN A 283 9.19 -20.49 11.11
N THR A 284 10.18 -19.61 11.29
CA THR A 284 10.01 -18.25 11.82
C THR A 284 10.61 -17.24 10.86
N SER A 285 10.29 -15.95 11.06
CA SER A 285 10.83 -14.89 10.20
C SER A 285 12.33 -14.68 10.37
N GLN A 286 12.85 -14.88 11.58
CA GLN A 286 14.29 -14.91 11.87
C GLN A 286 14.78 -16.35 11.99
N CYS A 287 16.05 -16.60 11.68
CA CYS A 287 16.67 -17.90 11.89
C CYS A 287 18.09 -17.72 12.47
N TYR A 288 18.38 -18.44 13.55
CA TYR A 288 19.66 -18.39 14.26
C TYR A 288 20.45 -19.70 14.12
N ASP A 289 19.96 -20.63 13.29
CA ASP A 289 20.56 -21.95 13.11
C ASP A 289 21.98 -21.84 12.53
N GLU A 290 22.89 -22.65 13.06
CA GLU A 290 24.27 -22.73 12.60
C GLU A 290 24.39 -23.36 11.20
N GLU A 291 23.47 -24.25 10.83
CA GLU A 291 23.46 -24.87 9.50
C GLU A 291 23.12 -23.84 8.41
N LEU A 292 22.24 -22.88 8.72
CA LEU A 292 21.99 -21.73 7.83
C LEU A 292 23.25 -20.88 7.68
N GLN A 293 24.02 -20.68 8.76
CA GLN A 293 25.28 -19.93 8.71
C GLN A 293 26.35 -20.65 7.88
N ASP A 294 26.40 -21.99 7.95
CA ASP A 294 27.27 -22.81 7.09
C ASP A 294 26.85 -22.73 5.61
N CYS A 295 25.53 -22.75 5.35
CA CYS A 295 24.98 -22.53 4.02
C CYS A 295 25.40 -21.16 3.47
N ILE A 296 25.27 -20.09 4.26
CA ILE A 296 25.68 -18.74 3.91
C ILE A 296 27.18 -18.69 3.60
N LEU A 297 28.03 -19.28 4.45
CA LEU A 297 29.47 -19.34 4.22
C LEU A 297 29.80 -20.09 2.92
N SER A 298 29.13 -21.21 2.65
CA SER A 298 29.29 -21.97 1.42
C SER A 298 28.92 -21.14 0.19
N ILE A 299 27.77 -20.47 0.18
CA ILE A 299 27.35 -19.58 -0.91
C ILE A 299 28.36 -18.44 -1.08
N PHE A 300 28.74 -17.80 0.02
CA PHE A 300 29.68 -16.69 0.04
C PHE A 300 31.02 -17.09 -0.61
N ASN A 301 31.56 -18.26 -0.26
CA ASN A 301 32.82 -18.75 -0.82
C ASN A 301 32.71 -19.14 -2.30
N ASN A 302 31.59 -19.72 -2.72
CA ASN A 302 31.40 -20.21 -4.08
C ASN A 302 31.04 -19.13 -5.12
N ILE A 303 30.66 -17.92 -4.69
CA ILE A 303 30.50 -16.78 -5.61
C ILE A 303 31.87 -16.11 -5.87
N PRO A 304 32.39 -16.12 -7.11
CA PRO A 304 33.68 -15.52 -7.45
C PRO A 304 33.57 -14.00 -7.63
N ASN A 305 34.71 -13.30 -7.54
CA ASN A 305 34.86 -11.86 -7.82
C ASN A 305 33.89 -10.96 -7.03
N LYS A 306 33.67 -11.30 -5.76
CA LYS A 306 32.97 -10.46 -4.78
C LYS A 306 33.91 -9.37 -4.25
N ASP A 307 33.39 -8.17 -4.08
CA ASP A 307 34.12 -7.06 -3.44
C ASP A 307 33.76 -7.04 -1.95
N VAL A 308 34.71 -7.45 -1.10
CA VAL A 308 34.49 -7.60 0.35
C VAL A 308 35.27 -6.51 1.06
N THR A 309 34.54 -5.56 1.66
CA THR A 309 35.11 -4.43 2.39
C THR A 309 34.56 -4.36 3.81
N ILE A 310 35.08 -3.43 4.61
CA ILE A 310 34.51 -3.12 5.93
C ILE A 310 33.09 -2.53 5.83
N GLY A 311 32.74 -1.94 4.68
CA GLY A 311 31.45 -1.30 4.42
C GLY A 311 30.38 -2.26 3.90
N GLY A 312 30.75 -3.38 3.28
CA GLY A 312 29.80 -4.32 2.71
C GLY A 312 30.43 -5.41 1.84
N THR A 313 29.56 -6.24 1.26
CA THR A 313 29.94 -7.24 0.26
C THR A 313 29.18 -6.97 -1.04
N GLY A 314 29.90 -6.50 -2.06
CA GLY A 314 29.38 -6.18 -3.39
C GLY A 314 29.44 -7.37 -4.34
N ILE A 315 28.31 -7.70 -4.97
CA ILE A 315 28.18 -8.79 -5.96
C ILE A 315 27.26 -8.31 -7.08
N SER A 316 27.61 -8.56 -8.34
CA SER A 316 26.77 -8.16 -9.48
C SER A 316 25.55 -9.08 -9.67
N ALA A 317 24.50 -8.57 -10.31
CA ALA A 317 23.29 -9.35 -10.58
C ALA A 317 23.57 -10.53 -11.53
N GLU A 318 24.54 -10.39 -12.43
CA GLU A 318 25.00 -11.45 -13.33
C GLU A 318 25.56 -12.63 -12.54
N LYS A 319 26.35 -12.38 -11.49
CA LYS A 319 26.92 -13.44 -10.66
C LYS A 319 25.86 -14.16 -9.82
N ILE A 320 24.85 -13.42 -9.34
CA ILE A 320 23.69 -14.02 -8.67
C ILE A 320 22.90 -14.91 -9.63
N ARG A 321 22.60 -14.41 -10.83
CA ARG A 321 21.95 -15.20 -11.89
C ARG A 321 22.74 -16.47 -12.21
N ASP A 322 24.05 -16.34 -12.43
CA ASP A 322 24.91 -17.48 -12.78
C ASP A 322 24.95 -18.51 -11.65
N PHE A 323 25.04 -18.06 -10.40
CA PHE A 323 25.00 -18.93 -9.23
C PHE A 323 23.68 -19.72 -9.17
N LEU A 324 22.54 -19.05 -9.30
CA LEU A 324 21.22 -19.71 -9.31
C LEU A 324 21.12 -20.74 -10.45
N ASN A 325 21.54 -20.37 -11.66
CA ASN A 325 21.51 -21.26 -12.83
C ASN A 325 22.43 -22.48 -12.68
N ASN A 326 23.48 -22.39 -11.87
CA ASN A 326 24.38 -23.51 -11.59
C ASN A 326 23.89 -24.39 -10.42
N ASN A 327 22.89 -23.95 -9.66
CA ASN A 327 22.45 -24.60 -8.42
C ASN A 327 20.96 -24.97 -8.45
N GLY A 328 20.47 -25.50 -9.58
CA GLY A 328 19.14 -26.09 -9.65
C GLY A 328 17.99 -25.11 -9.90
N TYR A 329 18.30 -23.88 -10.33
CA TYR A 329 17.28 -22.89 -10.70
C TYR A 329 17.34 -22.52 -12.19
N VAL A 330 16.27 -21.90 -12.66
CA VAL A 330 16.22 -21.10 -13.88
C VAL A 330 16.08 -19.65 -13.44
N ALA A 331 17.08 -18.84 -13.80
CA ALA A 331 17.20 -17.45 -13.42
C ALA A 331 17.43 -16.56 -14.65
N ASP A 332 16.46 -15.68 -14.93
CA ASP A 332 16.47 -14.78 -16.08
C ASP A 332 16.68 -13.33 -15.62
N LEU A 333 17.87 -12.78 -15.88
CA LEU A 333 18.19 -11.37 -15.59
C LEU A 333 17.64 -10.47 -16.68
N MET A 334 16.84 -9.48 -16.30
CA MET A 334 16.25 -8.50 -17.21
C MET A 334 16.18 -7.11 -16.58
N ASP A 335 15.87 -6.12 -17.41
CA ASP A 335 15.50 -4.79 -16.93
C ASP A 335 14.22 -4.88 -16.08
N TYR A 336 14.14 -4.02 -15.06
CA TYR A 336 12.96 -3.97 -14.22
C TYR A 336 11.72 -3.57 -15.02
N ASP A 337 10.74 -4.47 -15.04
CA ASP A 337 9.42 -4.30 -15.65
C ASP A 337 8.42 -5.06 -14.77
N SER A 338 7.56 -4.31 -14.08
CA SER A 338 6.61 -4.90 -13.14
C SER A 338 5.65 -5.88 -13.81
N ASN A 339 5.35 -5.70 -15.10
CA ASN A 339 4.46 -6.61 -15.85
C ASN A 339 5.11 -7.97 -16.14
N LYS A 340 6.44 -8.06 -16.06
CA LYS A 340 7.21 -9.29 -16.28
C LYS A 340 7.67 -9.95 -15.00
N MET A 341 7.45 -9.30 -13.86
CA MET A 341 7.89 -9.78 -12.55
C MET A 341 7.13 -11.05 -12.15
N ARG A 342 7.86 -12.00 -11.56
CA ARG A 342 7.32 -13.24 -11.00
C ARG A 342 7.78 -13.34 -9.55
N TYR A 343 6.83 -13.39 -8.63
CA TYR A 343 7.11 -13.32 -7.21
C TYR A 343 7.48 -14.71 -6.61
N PRO A 344 8.42 -14.78 -5.66
CA PRO A 344 9.30 -13.68 -5.24
C PRO A 344 10.39 -13.39 -6.29
N ALA A 345 10.58 -12.11 -6.59
CA ALA A 345 11.55 -11.64 -7.57
C ALA A 345 12.75 -11.00 -6.88
N TYR A 346 13.96 -11.33 -7.33
CA TYR A 346 15.16 -10.58 -6.95
C TYR A 346 15.15 -9.25 -7.71
N VAL A 347 15.35 -8.14 -7.02
CA VAL A 347 15.45 -6.81 -7.62
C VAL A 347 16.75 -6.17 -7.15
N ARG A 348 17.42 -5.45 -8.05
CA ARG A 348 18.61 -4.67 -7.74
C ARG A 348 18.56 -3.32 -8.41
N GLY A 349 18.94 -2.28 -7.69
CA GLY A 349 19.19 -0.94 -8.23
C GLY A 349 20.61 -0.49 -7.96
N THR A 350 21.08 0.49 -8.74
CA THR A 350 22.36 1.16 -8.52
C THR A 350 22.15 2.65 -8.69
N ASP A 351 22.64 3.44 -7.75
CA ASP A 351 22.65 4.89 -7.87
C ASP A 351 23.73 5.29 -8.90
N ARG A 352 23.40 6.25 -9.76
CA ARG A 352 24.32 6.70 -10.81
C ARG A 352 25.39 7.67 -10.29
N ILE A 353 25.17 8.28 -9.13
CA ILE A 353 26.01 9.35 -8.63
C ILE A 353 27.24 8.76 -7.93
N ASP A 354 27.05 7.80 -7.02
CA ASP A 354 28.14 7.16 -6.27
C ASP A 354 28.43 5.72 -6.74
N GLY A 355 27.56 5.12 -7.56
CA GLY A 355 27.73 3.74 -8.03
C GLY A 355 27.34 2.68 -7.01
N GLU A 356 26.80 3.08 -5.85
CA GLU A 356 26.36 2.18 -4.80
C GLU A 356 25.09 1.43 -5.23
N GLY A 357 25.04 0.13 -4.94
CA GLY A 357 23.96 -0.74 -5.39
C GLY A 357 23.34 -1.55 -4.26
N HIS A 358 22.02 -1.65 -4.27
CA HIS A 358 21.28 -2.51 -3.33
C HIS A 358 20.50 -3.58 -4.05
N ALA A 359 20.37 -4.73 -3.42
CA ALA A 359 19.51 -5.81 -3.86
C ALA A 359 18.51 -6.17 -2.76
N TRP A 360 17.28 -6.47 -3.16
CA TRP A 360 16.18 -6.80 -2.29
C TRP A 360 15.24 -7.80 -2.98
N VAL A 361 14.25 -8.29 -2.24
CA VAL A 361 13.21 -9.13 -2.81
C VAL A 361 11.93 -8.33 -2.93
N VAL A 362 11.28 -8.42 -4.09
CA VAL A 362 9.87 -8.06 -4.22
C VAL A 362 9.07 -9.35 -4.18
N ASP A 363 8.22 -9.50 -3.18
CA ASP A 363 7.53 -10.76 -2.89
C ASP A 363 6.01 -10.66 -2.88
N SER A 364 5.45 -9.49 -3.20
CA SER A 364 4.03 -9.38 -3.48
C SER A 364 3.69 -8.10 -4.26
N GLU A 365 2.47 -8.05 -4.76
CA GLU A 365 1.82 -6.89 -5.30
C GLU A 365 0.43 -6.65 -4.70
N MET A 366 0.06 -5.38 -4.68
CA MET A 366 -1.27 -4.92 -4.34
C MET A 366 -1.73 -3.94 -5.42
N ILE A 367 -2.83 -4.28 -6.08
CA ILE A 367 -3.44 -3.49 -7.15
C ILE A 367 -4.87 -3.18 -6.74
N SER A 368 -5.25 -1.91 -6.77
CA SER A 368 -6.67 -1.54 -6.69
C SER A 368 -7.32 -1.86 -8.03
N HIS A 369 -8.47 -2.51 -8.03
CA HIS A 369 -9.21 -2.89 -9.22
C HIS A 369 -10.52 -2.10 -9.30
N TYR A 370 -10.80 -1.46 -10.43
CA TYR A 370 -11.98 -0.64 -10.66
C TYR A 370 -12.79 -1.19 -11.84
N ILE A 371 -14.07 -1.49 -11.61
CA ILE A 371 -14.98 -1.88 -12.68
C ILE A 371 -15.94 -0.73 -12.95
N THR A 372 -16.00 -0.30 -14.20
CA THR A 372 -16.96 0.67 -14.72
C THR A 372 -18.14 -0.06 -15.34
N TYR A 373 -19.36 0.30 -14.95
CA TYR A 373 -20.62 -0.27 -15.41
C TYR A 373 -21.46 0.77 -16.14
N ASP A 374 -22.01 0.47 -17.32
CA ASP A 374 -23.16 1.19 -17.86
C ASP A 374 -24.37 0.96 -16.93
N LYS A 375 -24.89 2.05 -16.35
CA LYS A 375 -26.03 2.00 -15.44
C LYS A 375 -27.31 2.27 -16.19
N TYR A 376 -28.31 1.44 -15.95
CA TYR A 376 -29.65 1.59 -16.48
C TYR A 376 -30.65 1.59 -15.33
N GLU A 377 -31.71 2.37 -15.45
CA GLU A 377 -32.75 2.48 -14.43
C GLU A 377 -34.13 2.38 -15.06
N LYS A 378 -35.02 1.63 -14.43
CA LYS A 378 -36.44 1.59 -14.77
C LYS A 378 -37.24 1.78 -13.50
N ASP A 379 -38.20 2.67 -13.57
CA ASP A 379 -39.23 2.87 -12.56
C ASP A 379 -40.54 2.34 -13.16
N ASP A 380 -41.14 1.34 -12.50
CA ASP A 380 -42.41 0.74 -12.94
C ASP A 380 -43.62 1.24 -12.14
N GLY A 381 -43.44 2.27 -11.30
CA GLY A 381 -44.47 2.87 -10.45
C GLY A 381 -44.63 2.21 -9.08
N TYR A 382 -43.87 1.14 -8.81
CA TYR A 382 -43.80 0.47 -7.50
C TYR A 382 -42.36 0.25 -7.04
N ASP A 383 -41.46 -0.13 -7.95
CA ASP A 383 -40.05 -0.40 -7.67
C ASP A 383 -39.11 0.31 -8.67
N ILE A 384 -37.89 0.62 -8.20
CA ILE A 384 -36.78 1.09 -9.03
C ILE A 384 -35.82 -0.08 -9.28
N TRP A 385 -35.70 -0.46 -10.55
CA TRP A 385 -34.75 -1.45 -11.03
C TRP A 385 -33.49 -0.77 -11.52
N ARG A 386 -32.33 -1.09 -10.93
CA ARG A 386 -31.02 -0.65 -11.41
C ARG A 386 -30.24 -1.82 -11.99
N ILE A 387 -29.90 -1.71 -13.27
CA ILE A 387 -29.03 -2.66 -13.95
C ILE A 387 -27.65 -2.03 -14.12
N TYR A 388 -26.62 -2.79 -13.75
CA TYR A 388 -25.22 -2.47 -13.92
C TYR A 388 -24.65 -3.42 -14.97
N VAL A 389 -24.38 -2.92 -16.18
CA VAL A 389 -23.75 -3.70 -17.25
C VAL A 389 -22.27 -3.38 -17.27
N GLU A 390 -21.40 -4.34 -17.02
CA GLU A 390 -19.96 -4.12 -17.04
C GLU A 390 -19.51 -3.55 -18.40
N LYS A 391 -18.70 -2.49 -18.36
CA LYS A 391 -18.23 -1.77 -19.55
C LYS A 391 -16.72 -1.82 -19.69
N GLN A 392 -16.00 -1.48 -18.63
CA GLN A 392 -14.55 -1.37 -18.65
C GLN A 392 -13.95 -1.76 -17.30
N GLU A 393 -12.90 -2.55 -17.39
CA GLU A 393 -12.02 -2.88 -16.28
C GLU A 393 -10.83 -1.92 -16.26
N ASN A 394 -10.51 -1.34 -15.10
CA ASN A 394 -9.40 -0.43 -14.90
C ASN A 394 -8.60 -0.82 -13.66
N PHE A 395 -7.28 -0.68 -13.72
CA PHE A 395 -6.39 -0.94 -12.59
C PHE A 395 -5.88 0.38 -12.01
N GLY A 396 -5.90 0.45 -10.68
CA GLY A 396 -5.36 1.51 -9.87
C GLY A 396 -3.87 1.40 -9.65
N PRO A 397 -3.34 2.18 -8.71
CA PRO A 397 -1.90 2.22 -8.45
C PRO A 397 -1.38 0.86 -8.00
N LEU A 398 -0.24 0.45 -8.57
CA LEU A 398 0.44 -0.79 -8.21
C LEU A 398 1.39 -0.51 -7.04
N TYR A 399 1.23 -1.25 -5.94
CA TYR A 399 2.20 -1.32 -4.86
C TYR A 399 2.92 -2.65 -4.94
N VAL A 400 4.21 -2.62 -4.63
CA VAL A 400 5.04 -3.83 -4.48
C VAL A 400 5.47 -3.93 -3.03
N HIS A 401 5.40 -5.14 -2.48
CA HIS A 401 5.95 -5.41 -1.16
C HIS A 401 7.45 -5.66 -1.28
N CYS A 402 8.27 -4.88 -0.58
CA CYS A 402 9.71 -4.98 -0.60
C CYS A 402 10.22 -5.57 0.71
N ASN A 403 10.97 -6.66 0.62
CA ASN A 403 11.82 -7.18 1.68
C ASN A 403 13.27 -6.77 1.42
N TRP A 404 13.78 -5.84 2.22
CA TRP A 404 15.07 -5.18 1.98
C TRP A 404 16.29 -5.97 2.42
N GLY A 405 16.11 -7.11 3.10
CA GLY A 405 17.21 -7.92 3.63
C GLY A 405 17.91 -7.29 4.84
N TRP A 406 17.17 -6.56 5.67
CA TRP A 406 17.65 -5.87 6.87
C TRP A 406 16.87 -6.25 8.12
N GLY A 407 16.62 -7.55 8.33
CA GLY A 407 15.98 -8.00 9.57
C GLY A 407 14.47 -7.72 9.62
N GLY A 408 13.86 -7.28 8.52
CA GLY A 408 12.48 -6.80 8.49
C GLY A 408 12.30 -5.30 8.69
N SER A 409 13.38 -4.57 8.98
CA SER A 409 13.32 -3.11 9.13
C SER A 409 12.99 -2.46 7.79
N SER A 410 11.99 -1.59 7.79
CA SER A 410 11.47 -0.91 6.61
C SER A 410 10.83 -1.82 5.54
N ASP A 411 10.66 -3.11 5.80
CA ASP A 411 9.91 -3.99 4.88
C ASP A 411 8.45 -3.54 4.81
N GLY A 412 7.91 -3.42 3.60
CA GLY A 412 6.56 -2.88 3.45
C GLY A 412 6.14 -2.62 2.01
N TRP A 413 5.06 -1.86 1.85
CA TRP A 413 4.43 -1.55 0.58
C TRP A 413 4.98 -0.26 -0.01
N TYR A 414 5.52 -0.33 -1.22
CA TYR A 414 6.11 0.80 -1.93
C TYR A 414 5.45 0.97 -3.29
N LYS A 415 5.16 2.22 -3.66
CA LYS A 415 4.53 2.55 -4.95
C LYS A 415 5.47 2.17 -6.10
N ASN A 416 5.03 1.26 -6.96
CA ASN A 416 5.84 0.67 -8.03
C ASN A 416 6.35 1.72 -9.03
N GLU A 417 5.51 2.71 -9.35
CA GLU A 417 5.78 3.73 -10.35
C GLU A 417 6.95 4.63 -9.96
N VAL A 418 7.31 4.70 -8.68
CA VAL A 418 8.52 5.40 -8.20
C VAL A 418 9.79 4.67 -8.65
N PHE A 419 9.73 3.36 -8.86
CA PHE A 419 10.82 2.55 -9.42
C PHE A 419 10.86 2.58 -10.96
N SER A 420 9.73 2.85 -11.61
CA SER A 420 9.56 2.74 -13.06
C SER A 420 10.30 3.80 -13.90
N LYS A 421 10.65 3.43 -15.13
CA LYS A 421 11.18 4.34 -16.16
C LYS A 421 10.09 5.35 -16.57
N SER A 422 10.27 6.64 -16.30
CA SER A 422 9.40 7.69 -16.87
C SER A 422 10.06 8.38 -18.07
N ASN A 423 9.32 8.51 -19.17
CA ASN A 423 9.78 8.83 -20.54
C ASN A 423 10.40 10.22 -20.77
N ALA A 424 10.66 11.04 -19.74
CA ALA A 424 11.26 12.37 -19.95
C ALA A 424 12.66 12.51 -19.34
N PHE A 425 13.00 11.73 -18.31
CA PHE A 425 14.33 11.67 -17.72
C PHE A 425 14.51 10.28 -17.11
N ASP A 426 15.35 9.48 -17.74
CA ASP A 426 15.70 8.16 -17.23
C ASP A 426 16.51 8.36 -15.95
N TYR A 427 15.94 8.04 -14.79
CA TYR A 427 16.62 7.97 -13.48
C TYR A 427 16.67 6.53 -12.94
N SER A 428 16.46 5.55 -13.82
CA SER A 428 16.32 4.13 -13.46
C SER A 428 17.32 3.20 -14.17
N ILE A 429 18.32 3.78 -14.86
CA ILE A 429 19.43 2.97 -15.43
C ILE A 429 19.96 2.10 -14.28
N ASN A 430 20.10 0.81 -14.57
CA ASN A 430 20.54 -0.24 -13.68
C ASN A 430 19.52 -0.77 -12.65
N LEU A 431 18.23 -0.42 -12.72
CA LEU A 431 17.21 -1.21 -12.04
C LEU A 431 16.95 -2.50 -12.85
N ARG A 432 17.28 -3.64 -12.24
CA ARG A 432 17.24 -4.97 -12.85
C ARG A 432 16.41 -5.89 -11.97
N LEU A 433 15.82 -6.92 -12.57
CA LEU A 433 15.18 -8.01 -11.84
C LEU A 433 15.66 -9.38 -12.34
N ILE A 434 15.58 -10.37 -11.46
CA ILE A 434 15.75 -11.79 -11.80
C ILE A 434 14.49 -12.52 -11.34
N ASN A 435 13.78 -13.10 -12.30
CA ASN A 435 12.74 -14.07 -12.00
C ASN A 435 13.41 -15.43 -11.75
N VAL A 436 13.07 -16.06 -10.64
CA VAL A 436 13.68 -17.33 -10.22
C VAL A 436 12.60 -18.40 -10.14
N LYS A 437 12.91 -19.59 -10.65
CA LYS A 437 12.10 -20.79 -10.43
C LYS A 437 13.00 -22.03 -10.34
N PRO A 438 12.57 -23.10 -9.66
CA PRO A 438 13.29 -24.37 -9.70
C PRO A 438 13.44 -24.87 -11.14
N ARG A 439 14.58 -25.52 -11.42
CA ARG A 439 14.78 -26.28 -12.65
C ARG A 439 14.09 -27.64 -12.42
N ASN A 440 13.04 -27.89 -13.20
CA ASN A 440 12.22 -29.10 -13.14
C ASN A 440 13.04 -30.39 -13.12
#